data_AF-A0A852R3W4-F1
#
_entry.id   AF-A0A852R3W4-F1
#
_cell.length_a   1.000
_cell.length_b   1.000
_cell.length_c   1.000
_cell.angle_alpha   90.00
_cell.angle_beta   90.00
_cell.angle_gamma   90.00
#
_symmetry.space_group_name_H-M   'P 1'
#
loop_
_entity.id
_entity.type
_entity.pdbx_description
1 polymer ?
#
loop_
_entity_poly.entity_id
_entity_poly.type
_entity_poly.pdbx_seq_one_letter_code
_entity_poly.pdbx_strand_id
1 'polypeptide(L)'
;MASAAALAGATLVAVPAIAVAAPIAPAASSAESCIPAGGGIGTGTPNAVDGQVNVYVGGDFTLVSGAELEGLLVVEGDATFGGAGLYNTGVVGVGSLLTPPPMSDMILVGGDMSVAEERRLDVGHIIGGGVRVGGVINAGPQAIETNGAERVEGVGKASALGDRAAVSDAITSQSASYAAMPTTGTAAVEYGTLTLTGDGTANRQVFTLDGATAAKAGSLQHKNIDPESIVVINVVGDTARFAMSSMLHENGTVMDPMNVDKGAFGALTQRLLWNFPTASDVVIGGSAQFPGSVLVANPDSTTSVKVPGTNGRMWVAGNLTHDLGNGSEIHAFPFLDGDVFGCGPTEPEAPLAQLAQPSVEHAVCAADGKPSIPTVTLPTSDELSYVLTGRVAAGETVTVTATSLSATKIAPLAGWTLAADSLSATLTITLADRTCEEPVTPDTTVTPAAPTVTQAVCTEDGAASLPTLEVAVTEGIDYAVSGDLLAGSTAVVTATAKPGFVLAPATGWEATATGAQLVVVFEAVSCTTNPEQPGPKPGPEPTPKPGPEPTPKPGPTPKPGPTPKPGPTPTPAPVPVPHDAPAATTGLAVSGAVSLTAIGIGAAALLVLGVTVLVVTRARRSQGAAE
;
A
#
# COMPACT_ATOMS: atom_id res chain seq x y z
N MET A 1 61.82 1.44 -50.08
CA MET A 1 62.22 0.86 -48.78
C MET A 1 60.95 0.43 -48.07
N ALA A 2 60.95 -0.79 -47.55
CA ALA A 2 59.77 -1.57 -47.20
C ALA A 2 59.03 -1.10 -45.93
N SER A 3 57.71 -1.32 -45.93
CA SER A 3 56.84 -1.29 -44.77
C SER A 3 57.16 -2.40 -43.77
N ALA A 4 57.00 -2.13 -42.48
CA ALA A 4 56.81 -3.13 -41.44
C ALA A 4 55.78 -2.62 -40.43
N ALA A 5 54.81 -3.48 -40.14
CA ALA A 5 53.68 -3.26 -39.24
C ALA A 5 54.08 -3.35 -37.77
N ALA A 6 53.35 -2.63 -36.90
CA ALA A 6 53.31 -2.87 -35.47
C ALA A 6 51.84 -2.93 -35.02
N LEU A 7 51.45 -4.12 -34.57
CA LEU A 7 50.16 -4.47 -33.97
C LEU A 7 50.18 -4.04 -32.50
N ALA A 8 49.22 -3.22 -32.05
CA ALA A 8 49.02 -2.93 -30.64
C ALA A 8 47.53 -3.08 -30.30
N GLY A 9 47.23 -4.12 -29.52
CA GLY A 9 45.91 -4.35 -28.95
C GLY A 9 45.58 -3.28 -27.90
N ALA A 10 44.39 -2.71 -28.00
CA ALA A 10 43.83 -1.85 -26.97
C ALA A 10 42.84 -2.67 -26.13
N THR A 11 43.22 -2.85 -24.88
CA THR A 11 42.43 -3.37 -23.77
C THR A 11 41.19 -2.51 -23.53
N LEU A 12 40.00 -3.13 -23.48
CA LEU A 12 38.78 -2.50 -22.96
C LEU A 12 38.95 -2.27 -21.46
N VAL A 13 39.08 -1.01 -21.05
CA VAL A 13 38.94 -0.60 -19.65
C VAL A 13 37.46 -0.35 -19.40
N ALA A 14 36.82 -1.25 -18.64
CA ALA A 14 35.47 -1.04 -18.14
C ALA A 14 35.48 0.12 -17.14
N VAL A 15 34.73 1.18 -17.43
CA VAL A 15 34.48 2.27 -16.48
C VAL A 15 33.34 1.81 -15.57
N PRO A 16 33.53 1.73 -14.25
CA PRO A 16 32.46 1.33 -13.34
C PRO A 16 31.42 2.45 -13.25
N ALA A 17 30.15 2.08 -13.36
CA ALA A 17 29.03 2.97 -13.05
C ALA A 17 29.09 3.32 -11.55
N ILE A 18 29.19 4.61 -11.24
CA ILE A 18 29.06 5.11 -9.87
C ILE A 18 27.58 5.02 -9.52
N ALA A 19 27.21 3.97 -8.78
CA ALA A 19 25.92 3.88 -8.12
C ALA A 19 25.83 5.00 -7.09
N VAL A 20 24.86 5.91 -7.25
CA VAL A 20 24.43 6.79 -6.17
C VAL A 20 23.76 5.88 -5.16
N ALA A 21 24.42 5.63 -4.04
CA ALA A 21 23.87 4.85 -2.95
C ALA A 21 22.57 5.51 -2.48
N ALA A 22 21.46 4.77 -2.56
CA ALA A 22 20.26 5.08 -1.80
C ALA A 22 20.65 5.27 -0.32
N PRO A 23 19.95 6.11 0.46
CA PRO A 23 20.16 6.14 1.89
C PRO A 23 20.04 4.71 2.39
N ILE A 24 21.14 4.21 2.96
CA ILE A 24 21.18 2.89 3.59
C ILE A 24 20.14 2.99 4.70
N ALA A 25 18.96 2.40 4.46
CA ALA A 25 18.05 2.06 5.55
C ALA A 25 18.92 1.35 6.59
N PRO A 26 18.92 1.80 7.86
CA PRO A 26 19.71 1.12 8.87
C PRO A 26 19.36 -0.36 8.76
N ALA A 27 20.38 -1.18 8.49
CA ALA A 27 20.22 -2.62 8.46
C ALA A 27 19.49 -2.98 9.76
N ALA A 28 18.33 -3.62 9.66
CA ALA A 28 17.59 -4.15 10.80
C ALA A 28 18.59 -4.99 11.62
N SER A 29 19.09 -4.39 12.70
CA SER A 29 20.23 -4.92 13.44
C SER A 29 19.70 -5.73 14.59
N SER A 30 20.22 -6.95 14.69
CA SER A 30 19.99 -7.97 15.72
C SER A 30 18.57 -8.52 15.75
N ALA A 31 18.45 -9.85 15.91
CA ALA A 31 17.16 -10.48 16.16
C ALA A 31 16.43 -9.72 17.27
N GLU A 32 15.29 -9.13 16.94
CA GLU A 32 14.47 -8.35 17.86
C GLU A 32 14.13 -9.24 19.06
N SER A 33 14.77 -8.98 20.20
CA SER A 33 14.37 -9.57 21.46
C SER A 33 13.14 -8.81 21.91
N CYS A 34 11.99 -9.49 21.97
CA CYS A 34 10.78 -8.94 22.57
C CYS A 34 10.81 -9.00 24.11
N ILE A 35 11.95 -9.36 24.71
CA ILE A 35 12.21 -9.32 26.15
C ILE A 35 12.93 -8.00 26.50
N PRO A 36 12.28 -7.08 27.23
CA PRO A 36 12.91 -5.82 27.65
C PRO A 36 14.06 -6.01 28.63
N ALA A 37 15.13 -5.25 28.42
CA ALA A 37 16.23 -5.18 29.37
C ALA A 37 15.81 -4.44 30.65
N GLY A 38 16.21 -4.96 31.81
CA GLY A 38 15.88 -4.36 33.13
C GLY A 38 14.60 -4.90 33.77
N GLY A 39 13.78 -5.65 33.02
CA GLY A 39 12.80 -6.60 33.55
C GLY A 39 11.64 -6.02 34.36
N GLY A 40 11.20 -4.79 34.09
CA GLY A 40 10.14 -4.12 34.86
C GLY A 40 9.68 -2.81 34.22
N ILE A 41 8.77 -2.11 34.91
CA ILE A 41 8.30 -0.79 34.49
C ILE A 41 9.44 0.22 34.62
N GLY A 42 9.66 1.03 33.59
CA GLY A 42 10.77 1.96 33.51
C GLY A 42 10.52 3.16 32.61
N THR A 43 11.49 4.06 32.64
CA THR A 43 11.57 5.25 31.79
C THR A 43 12.81 5.15 30.93
N GLY A 44 12.76 5.66 29.70
CA GLY A 44 13.95 5.83 28.87
C GLY A 44 13.71 5.42 27.42
N THR A 45 14.80 5.19 26.70
CA THR A 45 14.75 4.74 25.31
C THR A 45 14.20 3.31 25.24
N PRO A 46 13.29 3.01 24.29
CA PRO A 46 12.90 1.65 23.96
C PRO A 46 14.11 0.73 23.82
N ASN A 47 14.05 -0.46 24.42
CA ASN A 47 15.18 -1.37 24.50
C ASN A 47 14.87 -2.80 24.04
N ALA A 48 13.63 -3.02 23.61
CA ALA A 48 13.16 -4.25 23.01
C ALA A 48 12.13 -3.91 21.94
N VAL A 49 11.99 -4.80 20.96
CA VAL A 49 11.05 -4.63 19.85
C VAL A 49 10.16 -5.86 19.74
N ASP A 50 8.87 -5.62 19.56
CA ASP A 50 7.85 -6.65 19.38
C ASP A 50 6.78 -6.17 18.39
N GLY A 51 6.74 -6.80 17.21
CA GLY A 51 5.70 -6.56 16.20
C GLY A 51 4.39 -7.31 16.46
N GLN A 52 4.31 -8.12 17.52
CA GLN A 52 3.09 -8.85 17.86
C GLN A 52 2.04 -7.94 18.50
N VAL A 53 0.79 -8.41 18.44
CA VAL A 53 -0.34 -7.68 19.04
C VAL A 53 -0.19 -7.64 20.56
N ASN A 54 -0.08 -6.44 21.11
CA ASN A 54 -0.12 -6.25 22.56
C ASN A 54 -1.56 -6.13 23.05
N VAL A 55 -2.38 -5.33 22.36
CA VAL A 55 -3.79 -5.13 22.67
C VAL A 55 -4.63 -5.56 21.48
N TYR A 56 -5.40 -6.64 21.64
CA TYR A 56 -6.36 -7.11 20.66
C TYR A 56 -7.78 -6.92 21.19
N VAL A 57 -8.65 -6.37 20.36
CA VAL A 57 -10.07 -6.15 20.67
C VAL A 57 -10.91 -6.69 19.51
N GLY A 58 -11.65 -7.79 19.75
CA GLY A 58 -12.50 -8.41 18.73
C GLY A 58 -13.83 -7.67 18.50
N GLY A 59 -14.27 -6.86 19.48
CA GLY A 59 -15.35 -5.89 19.34
C GLY A 59 -14.82 -4.47 19.18
N ASP A 60 -15.41 -3.53 19.93
CA ASP A 60 -15.08 -2.12 19.89
C ASP A 60 -14.10 -1.73 21.00
N PHE A 61 -13.16 -0.84 20.66
CA PHE A 61 -12.28 -0.19 21.62
C PHE A 61 -12.81 1.20 21.98
N THR A 62 -12.95 1.48 23.27
CA THR A 62 -13.36 2.79 23.77
C THR A 62 -12.40 3.31 24.83
N LEU A 63 -11.76 4.42 24.55
CA LEU A 63 -10.99 5.19 25.52
C LEU A 63 -11.85 6.32 26.06
N VAL A 64 -12.16 6.26 27.36
CA VAL A 64 -12.91 7.31 28.06
C VAL A 64 -11.93 8.26 28.74
N SER A 65 -10.99 7.70 29.52
CA SER A 65 -9.95 8.46 30.20
C SER A 65 -8.74 7.58 30.54
N GLY A 66 -7.59 7.96 30.01
CA GLY A 66 -6.31 7.28 30.15
C GLY A 66 -5.20 8.07 29.47
N ALA A 67 -3.95 7.67 29.69
CA ALA A 67 -2.77 8.39 29.21
C ALA A 67 -2.03 7.63 28.10
N GLU A 68 -1.83 6.32 28.20
CA GLU A 68 -0.93 5.63 27.27
C GLU A 68 -1.38 4.18 26.97
N LEU A 69 -0.95 3.65 25.81
CA LEU A 69 -1.02 2.25 25.40
C LEU A 69 0.28 1.88 24.68
N GLU A 70 1.05 0.97 25.26
CA GLU A 70 2.30 0.50 24.69
C GLU A 70 2.07 -0.69 23.74
N GLY A 71 2.90 -0.83 22.71
CA GLY A 71 2.76 -1.91 21.73
C GLY A 71 1.68 -1.68 20.66
N LEU A 72 1.43 -2.71 19.85
CA LEU A 72 0.46 -2.68 18.76
C LEU A 72 -0.98 -2.84 19.30
N LEU A 73 -1.86 -1.91 18.94
CA LEU A 73 -3.31 -1.99 19.11
C LEU A 73 -3.99 -2.51 17.83
N VAL A 74 -4.78 -3.56 17.96
CA VAL A 74 -5.63 -4.12 16.90
C VAL A 74 -7.09 -4.14 17.37
N VAL A 75 -7.97 -3.54 16.59
CA VAL A 75 -9.41 -3.46 16.86
C VAL A 75 -10.17 -3.98 15.65
N GLU A 76 -10.99 -5.01 15.82
CA GLU A 76 -11.77 -5.60 14.74
C GLU A 76 -13.03 -4.80 14.38
N GLY A 77 -13.64 -4.15 15.37
CA GLY A 77 -14.77 -3.24 15.23
C GLY A 77 -14.30 -1.78 15.13
N ASP A 78 -15.02 -0.90 15.82
CA ASP A 78 -14.76 0.54 15.84
C ASP A 78 -13.83 0.94 16.99
N ALA A 79 -13.04 1.99 16.78
CA ALA A 79 -12.17 2.56 17.80
C ALA A 79 -12.56 4.01 18.13
N THR A 80 -12.90 4.26 19.40
CA THR A 80 -13.26 5.60 19.88
C THR A 80 -12.25 6.10 20.90
N PHE A 81 -11.53 7.16 20.55
CA PHE A 81 -10.59 7.87 21.41
C PHE A 81 -11.25 9.12 22.00
N GLY A 82 -12.03 8.91 23.06
CA GLY A 82 -12.74 9.95 23.78
C GLY A 82 -11.89 10.72 24.79
N GLY A 83 -12.52 11.69 25.45
CA GLY A 83 -11.91 12.53 26.48
C GLY A 83 -11.01 13.64 25.91
N ALA A 84 -10.10 14.14 26.76
CA ALA A 84 -9.18 15.23 26.43
C ALA A 84 -7.73 14.85 26.76
N GLY A 85 -6.77 15.62 26.26
CA GLY A 85 -5.34 15.46 26.57
C GLY A 85 -4.58 14.60 25.56
N LEU A 86 -3.31 14.32 25.89
CA LEU A 86 -2.43 13.46 25.10
C LEU A 86 -2.70 11.99 25.40
N TYR A 87 -2.73 11.16 24.37
CA TYR A 87 -2.72 9.72 24.48
C TYR A 87 -1.60 9.12 23.64
N ASN A 88 -0.57 8.56 24.30
CA ASN A 88 0.54 7.94 23.60
C ASN A 88 0.18 6.51 23.20
N THR A 89 0.50 6.10 21.97
CA THR A 89 0.24 4.74 21.48
C THR A 89 1.47 4.15 20.80
N GLY A 90 1.75 2.87 21.08
CA GLY A 90 2.92 2.15 20.59
C GLY A 90 4.18 2.41 21.41
N VAL A 91 4.55 3.68 21.58
CA VAL A 91 5.65 4.14 22.43
C VAL A 91 5.07 5.00 23.54
N VAL A 92 5.48 4.74 24.77
CA VAL A 92 4.92 5.38 25.97
C VAL A 92 6.03 6.00 26.82
N GLY A 93 5.69 6.97 27.68
CA GLY A 93 6.67 7.66 28.52
C GLY A 93 7.17 6.81 29.69
N VAL A 94 6.28 6.00 30.27
CA VAL A 94 6.59 5.03 31.31
C VAL A 94 6.01 3.69 30.89
N GLY A 95 6.78 2.60 30.95
CA GLY A 95 6.28 1.30 30.55
C GLY A 95 7.33 0.22 30.56
N SER A 96 7.10 -0.84 29.78
CA SER A 96 8.05 -1.94 29.65
C SER A 96 9.29 -1.57 28.82
N LEU A 97 9.21 -0.49 28.04
CA LEU A 97 10.18 -0.12 27.00
C LEU A 97 10.22 -1.10 25.82
N LEU A 98 9.14 -1.87 25.66
CA LEU A 98 8.87 -2.75 24.52
C LEU A 98 8.01 -2.00 23.49
N THR A 99 8.50 -1.83 22.27
CA THR A 99 7.76 -1.08 21.24
C THR A 99 7.58 -1.92 19.98
N PRO A 100 6.60 -1.59 19.12
CA PRO A 100 6.60 -2.12 17.76
C PRO A 100 7.85 -1.64 16.98
N PRO A 101 8.19 -2.31 15.86
CA PRO A 101 9.26 -1.84 15.00
C PRO A 101 9.05 -0.37 14.57
N PRO A 102 10.12 0.44 14.48
CA PRO A 102 10.00 1.81 13.98
C PRO A 102 9.29 1.88 12.63
N MET A 103 8.45 2.91 12.44
CA MET A 103 7.65 3.16 11.23
C MET A 103 6.60 2.09 10.89
N SER A 104 6.48 1.02 11.68
CA SER A 104 5.43 0.01 11.51
C SER A 104 4.07 0.52 11.99
N ASP A 105 3.00 -0.17 11.59
CA ASP A 105 1.66 0.13 12.10
C ASP A 105 1.60 -0.12 13.63
N MET A 106 1.02 0.81 14.37
CA MET A 106 0.83 0.71 15.84
C MET A 106 -0.64 0.84 16.24
N ILE A 107 -1.52 1.29 15.33
CA ILE A 107 -2.98 1.26 15.46
C ILE A 107 -3.57 0.67 14.18
N LEU A 108 -4.24 -0.48 14.31
CA LEU A 108 -5.02 -1.13 13.26
C LEU A 108 -6.49 -1.19 13.68
N VAL A 109 -7.39 -0.66 12.85
CA VAL A 109 -8.84 -0.64 13.12
C VAL A 109 -9.60 -1.19 11.92
N GLY A 110 -10.47 -2.17 12.14
CA GLY A 110 -11.27 -2.82 11.11
C GLY A 110 -12.45 -1.97 10.64
N GLY A 111 -13.11 -1.30 11.58
CA GLY A 111 -14.23 -0.38 11.35
C GLY A 111 -13.80 1.09 11.28
N ASP A 112 -14.63 1.96 11.82
CA ASP A 112 -14.39 3.40 11.88
C ASP A 112 -13.53 3.77 13.11
N MET A 113 -12.77 4.85 12.98
CA MET A 113 -11.97 5.42 14.07
C MET A 113 -12.44 6.85 14.35
N SER A 114 -12.69 7.18 15.62
CA SER A 114 -13.03 8.54 16.04
C SER A 114 -12.07 9.06 17.11
N VAL A 115 -11.70 10.34 17.03
CA VAL A 115 -10.87 11.02 18.02
C VAL A 115 -11.57 12.31 18.43
N ALA A 116 -11.83 12.46 19.74
CA ALA A 116 -12.50 13.63 20.29
C ALA A 116 -11.70 14.91 20.03
N GLU A 117 -12.38 16.05 19.96
CA GLU A 117 -11.78 17.35 19.59
C GLU A 117 -10.64 17.78 20.52
N GLU A 118 -10.76 17.51 21.83
CA GLU A 118 -9.75 17.83 22.84
C GLU A 118 -8.70 16.72 23.03
N ARG A 119 -8.77 15.65 22.25
CA ARG A 119 -7.86 14.51 22.32
C ARG A 119 -6.80 14.61 21.22
N ARG A 120 -5.55 14.38 21.60
CA ARG A 120 -4.42 14.18 20.69
C ARG A 120 -3.84 12.79 20.89
N LEU A 121 -3.69 12.04 19.81
CA LEU A 121 -2.93 10.80 19.75
C LEU A 121 -1.51 11.10 19.29
N ASP A 122 -0.52 10.56 20.01
CA ASP A 122 0.88 10.54 19.58
C ASP A 122 1.27 9.07 19.39
N VAL A 123 1.37 8.68 18.12
CA VAL A 123 1.53 7.30 17.68
C VAL A 123 2.96 7.07 17.27
N GLY A 124 3.65 6.20 18.00
CA GLY A 124 5.06 5.89 17.77
C GLY A 124 5.98 7.08 18.04
N HIS A 125 5.81 7.74 19.20
CA HIS A 125 6.65 8.86 19.62
C HIS A 125 8.13 8.60 19.30
N ILE A 126 8.79 9.55 18.61
CA ILE A 126 10.19 9.49 18.12
C ILE A 126 10.45 8.51 16.98
N ILE A 127 9.85 7.32 16.96
CA ILE A 127 10.22 6.23 16.03
C ILE A 127 9.29 6.09 14.82
N GLY A 128 8.17 6.82 14.80
CA GLY A 128 7.12 6.69 13.79
C GLY A 128 6.19 5.51 14.10
N GLY A 129 4.88 5.76 14.09
CA GLY A 129 3.86 4.72 14.29
C GLY A 129 2.68 4.90 13.36
N GLY A 130 2.47 3.89 12.50
CA GLY A 130 1.44 3.91 11.47
C GLY A 130 0.04 3.74 12.04
N VAL A 131 -0.94 4.32 11.35
CA VAL A 131 -2.37 4.20 11.66
C VAL A 131 -3.11 3.74 10.41
N ARG A 132 -3.77 2.59 10.49
CA ARG A 132 -4.48 1.99 9.36
C ARG A 132 -5.92 1.65 9.76
N VAL A 133 -6.87 2.25 9.06
CA VAL A 133 -8.30 2.16 9.40
C VAL A 133 -9.09 1.66 8.21
N GLY A 134 -9.91 0.62 8.43
CA GLY A 134 -10.72 0.00 7.39
C GLY A 134 -11.87 0.89 6.93
N GLY A 135 -12.52 1.58 7.87
CA GLY A 135 -13.54 2.59 7.66
C GLY A 135 -12.98 4.02 7.61
N VAL A 136 -13.73 4.99 8.13
CA VAL A 136 -13.34 6.41 8.13
C VAL A 136 -12.68 6.85 9.43
N ILE A 137 -11.77 7.82 9.35
CA ILE A 137 -11.16 8.50 10.50
C ILE A 137 -11.86 9.85 10.74
N ASN A 138 -12.69 9.89 11.78
CA ASN A 138 -13.35 11.11 12.28
C ASN A 138 -12.46 11.79 13.34
N ALA A 139 -11.53 12.63 12.89
CA ALA A 139 -10.57 13.29 13.77
C ALA A 139 -10.25 14.72 13.31
N GLY A 140 -9.91 15.60 14.26
CA GLY A 140 -9.39 16.93 13.93
C GLY A 140 -8.03 16.87 13.18
N PRO A 141 -7.62 17.94 12.47
CA PRO A 141 -6.45 17.93 11.60
C PRO A 141 -5.11 17.72 12.32
N GLN A 142 -5.08 17.89 13.65
CA GLN A 142 -3.89 17.70 14.50
C GLN A 142 -4.14 16.67 15.61
N ALA A 143 -5.25 15.93 15.51
CA ALA A 143 -5.65 14.99 16.55
C ALA A 143 -4.84 13.68 16.52
N ILE A 144 -4.10 13.41 15.44
CA ILE A 144 -3.26 12.22 15.28
C ILE A 144 -1.89 12.66 14.75
N GLU A 145 -0.85 12.43 15.54
CA GLU A 145 0.56 12.57 15.17
C GLU A 145 1.15 11.17 14.96
N THR A 146 1.67 10.88 13.77
CA THR A 146 2.26 9.56 13.44
C THR A 146 3.79 9.57 13.45
N ASN A 147 4.40 10.71 13.77
CA ASN A 147 5.86 10.89 13.81
C ASN A 147 6.54 10.49 12.49
N GLY A 148 5.87 10.74 11.36
CA GLY A 148 6.36 10.47 10.01
C GLY A 148 5.91 9.14 9.39
N ALA A 149 5.23 8.27 10.14
CA ALA A 149 4.67 7.03 9.61
C ALA A 149 3.33 7.24 8.85
N GLU A 150 2.89 6.20 8.15
CA GLU A 150 1.71 6.25 7.29
C GLU A 150 0.42 6.40 8.11
N ARG A 151 -0.51 7.21 7.60
CA ARG A 151 -1.90 7.27 8.08
C ARG A 151 -2.83 7.03 6.91
N VAL A 152 -3.59 5.93 6.95
CA VAL A 152 -4.55 5.57 5.91
C VAL A 152 -5.92 5.22 6.48
N GLU A 153 -6.95 5.53 5.70
CA GLU A 153 -8.35 5.24 6.00
C GLU A 153 -9.05 4.68 4.75
N GLY A 154 -10.20 4.03 4.94
CA GLY A 154 -11.04 3.51 3.87
C GLY A 154 -10.45 2.31 3.14
N VAL A 155 -9.46 1.62 3.72
CA VAL A 155 -8.79 0.47 3.07
C VAL A 155 -9.61 -0.83 3.18
N GLY A 156 -10.70 -0.84 3.96
CA GLY A 156 -11.51 -2.00 4.29
C GLY A 156 -10.88 -2.88 5.37
N LYS A 157 -11.73 -3.56 6.17
CA LYS A 157 -11.32 -4.37 7.33
C LYS A 157 -10.19 -5.36 7.02
N ALA A 158 -10.31 -6.12 5.93
CA ALA A 158 -9.31 -7.13 5.57
C ALA A 158 -7.92 -6.53 5.29
N SER A 159 -7.86 -5.39 4.58
CA SER A 159 -6.59 -4.70 4.33
C SER A 159 -6.07 -3.99 5.56
N ALA A 160 -6.95 -3.54 6.46
CA ALA A 160 -6.54 -2.86 7.68
C ALA A 160 -5.90 -3.81 8.69
N LEU A 161 -6.47 -5.01 8.86
CA LEU A 161 -6.02 -5.96 9.87
C LEU A 161 -4.99 -6.97 9.33
N GLY A 162 -5.00 -7.26 8.03
CA GLY A 162 -4.19 -8.33 7.45
C GLY A 162 -4.39 -9.65 8.20
N ASP A 163 -3.28 -10.35 8.47
CA ASP A 163 -3.31 -11.64 9.19
C ASP A 163 -3.71 -11.52 10.67
N ARG A 164 -3.79 -10.29 11.23
CA ARG A 164 -4.13 -10.08 12.64
C ARG A 164 -5.62 -10.35 12.93
N ALA A 165 -6.47 -10.46 11.90
CA ALA A 165 -7.85 -10.91 12.07
C ALA A 165 -7.94 -12.36 12.59
N ALA A 166 -6.93 -13.20 12.36
CA ALA A 166 -6.90 -14.58 12.83
C ALA A 166 -6.65 -14.70 14.36
N VAL A 167 -6.33 -13.60 15.04
CA VAL A 167 -6.05 -13.61 16.49
C VAL A 167 -7.31 -13.96 17.31
N SER A 168 -8.52 -13.66 16.84
CA SER A 168 -9.79 -14.05 17.49
C SER A 168 -9.91 -15.57 17.70
N ASP A 169 -9.60 -16.34 16.66
CA ASP A 169 -9.63 -17.81 16.70
C ASP A 169 -8.58 -18.36 17.66
N ALA A 170 -7.39 -17.75 17.68
CA ALA A 170 -6.31 -18.10 18.60
C ALA A 170 -6.70 -17.84 20.06
N ILE A 171 -7.34 -16.70 20.35
CA ILE A 171 -7.84 -16.34 21.69
C ILE A 171 -8.80 -17.39 22.21
N THR A 172 -9.81 -17.75 21.40
CA THR A 172 -10.84 -18.71 21.79
C THR A 172 -10.23 -20.09 22.05
N SER A 173 -9.40 -20.57 21.12
CA SER A 173 -8.78 -21.88 21.20
C SER A 173 -7.82 -22.01 22.38
N GLN A 174 -6.98 -20.98 22.59
CA GLN A 174 -5.99 -21.00 23.65
C GLN A 174 -6.64 -20.83 25.04
N SER A 175 -7.67 -19.99 25.15
CA SER A 175 -8.42 -19.85 26.41
C SER A 175 -9.06 -21.17 26.83
N ALA A 176 -9.67 -21.89 25.88
CA ALA A 176 -10.23 -23.22 26.13
C ALA A 176 -9.15 -24.24 26.52
N SER A 177 -7.98 -24.19 25.89
CA SER A 177 -6.82 -25.02 26.24
C SER A 177 -6.38 -24.81 27.68
N TYR A 178 -6.20 -23.55 28.12
CA TYR A 178 -5.87 -23.23 29.51
C TYR A 178 -6.97 -23.64 30.50
N ALA A 179 -8.24 -23.43 30.13
CA ALA A 179 -9.38 -23.79 30.97
C ALA A 179 -9.50 -25.30 31.21
N ALA A 180 -9.07 -26.12 30.24
CA ALA A 180 -9.08 -27.58 30.33
C ALA A 180 -7.92 -28.15 31.16
N MET A 181 -6.89 -27.35 31.47
CA MET A 181 -5.74 -27.83 32.24
C MET A 181 -6.12 -28.14 33.70
N PRO A 182 -5.62 -29.24 34.28
CA PRO A 182 -5.85 -29.55 35.68
C PRO A 182 -5.18 -28.51 36.58
N THR A 183 -5.84 -28.14 37.68
CA THR A 183 -5.27 -27.25 38.70
C THR A 183 -4.07 -27.92 39.38
N THR A 184 -2.95 -27.22 39.49
CA THR A 184 -1.73 -27.68 40.16
C THR A 184 -1.55 -27.06 41.54
N GLY A 185 -2.30 -25.99 41.85
CA GLY A 185 -2.22 -25.28 43.12
C GLY A 185 -3.59 -24.88 43.68
N THR A 186 -3.57 -24.06 44.73
CA THR A 186 -4.78 -23.52 45.37
C THR A 186 -4.82 -22.00 45.26
N ALA A 187 -6.01 -21.46 44.99
CA ALA A 187 -6.30 -20.04 45.02
C ALA A 187 -7.32 -19.78 46.14
N ALA A 188 -6.93 -19.00 47.15
CA ALA A 188 -7.78 -18.73 48.31
C ALA A 188 -7.78 -17.24 48.62
N VAL A 189 -8.95 -16.70 49.01
CA VAL A 189 -9.07 -15.31 49.45
C VAL A 189 -9.30 -15.28 50.95
N GLU A 190 -8.34 -14.73 51.69
CA GLU A 190 -8.41 -14.56 53.13
C GLU A 190 -8.05 -13.12 53.50
N TYR A 191 -8.88 -12.49 54.34
CA TYR A 191 -8.68 -11.10 54.79
C TYR A 191 -8.45 -10.08 53.65
N GLY A 192 -9.03 -10.34 52.48
CA GLY A 192 -8.88 -9.48 51.29
C GLY A 192 -7.64 -9.77 50.44
N THR A 193 -6.84 -10.80 50.76
CA THR A 193 -5.70 -11.23 49.95
C THR A 193 -6.03 -12.50 49.18
N LEU A 194 -5.94 -12.46 47.86
CA LEU A 194 -5.86 -13.65 47.02
C LEU A 194 -4.46 -14.24 47.12
N THR A 195 -4.33 -15.40 47.75
CA THR A 195 -3.09 -16.17 47.81
C THR A 195 -3.15 -17.32 46.81
N LEU A 196 -2.23 -17.30 45.85
CA LEU A 196 -1.96 -18.43 44.95
C LEU A 196 -0.83 -19.26 45.56
N THR A 197 -1.14 -20.49 45.96
CA THR A 197 -0.16 -21.43 46.49
C THR A 197 0.10 -22.54 45.48
N GLY A 198 1.26 -22.52 44.84
CA GLY A 198 1.67 -23.54 43.88
C GLY A 198 2.13 -24.84 44.54
N ASP A 199 2.38 -25.87 43.71
CA ASP A 199 2.96 -27.13 44.15
C ASP A 199 4.50 -27.07 44.32
N GLY A 200 5.13 -25.99 43.86
CA GLY A 200 6.59 -25.75 43.92
C GLY A 200 7.41 -26.60 42.95
N THR A 201 6.78 -27.34 42.03
CA THR A 201 7.46 -28.30 41.14
C THR A 201 7.02 -28.24 39.68
N ALA A 202 5.79 -27.85 39.39
CA ALA A 202 5.31 -27.74 38.02
C ALA A 202 5.82 -26.45 37.36
N ASN A 203 6.39 -26.59 36.16
CA ASN A 203 6.83 -25.48 35.30
C ASN A 203 5.66 -24.57 34.85
N ARG A 204 4.42 -25.06 35.00
CA ARG A 204 3.19 -24.31 34.80
C ARG A 204 2.29 -24.53 36.00
N GLN A 205 2.01 -23.48 36.74
CA GLN A 205 1.06 -23.47 37.83
C GLN A 205 -0.32 -23.04 37.32
N VAL A 206 -1.32 -23.90 37.48
CA VAL A 206 -2.69 -23.64 37.03
C VAL A 206 -3.60 -23.52 38.24
N PHE A 207 -4.36 -22.43 38.28
CA PHE A 207 -5.31 -22.11 39.34
C PHE A 207 -6.70 -21.93 38.73
N THR A 208 -7.74 -22.25 39.52
CA THR A 208 -9.12 -21.90 39.20
C THR A 208 -9.68 -21.00 40.29
N LEU A 209 -10.27 -19.89 39.89
CA LEU A 209 -10.83 -18.87 40.77
C LEU A 209 -12.23 -18.49 40.28
N ASP A 210 -13.22 -18.54 41.16
CA ASP A 210 -14.54 -17.99 40.83
C ASP A 210 -14.52 -16.45 40.85
N GLY A 211 -15.17 -15.81 39.86
CA GLY A 211 -15.19 -14.36 39.71
C GLY A 211 -15.79 -13.60 40.91
N ALA A 212 -16.76 -14.17 41.62
CA ALA A 212 -17.30 -13.55 42.84
C ALA A 212 -16.34 -13.69 44.03
N THR A 213 -15.49 -14.72 44.04
CA THR A 213 -14.36 -14.82 44.97
C THR A 213 -13.27 -13.81 44.62
N ALA A 214 -12.93 -13.65 43.34
CA ALA A 214 -11.94 -12.65 42.87
C ALA A 214 -12.31 -11.23 43.31
N ALA A 215 -13.60 -10.88 43.30
CA ALA A 215 -14.11 -9.58 43.74
C ALA A 215 -13.91 -9.25 45.22
N LYS A 216 -13.53 -10.23 46.05
CA LYS A 216 -13.22 -10.01 47.46
C LYS A 216 -11.73 -9.72 47.69
N ALA A 217 -10.89 -9.89 46.67
CA ALA A 217 -9.46 -9.67 46.77
C ALA A 217 -9.09 -8.21 46.47
N GLY A 218 -8.51 -7.55 47.45
CA GLY A 218 -7.82 -6.27 47.32
C GLY A 218 -6.32 -6.40 47.12
N SER A 219 -5.76 -7.61 47.27
CA SER A 219 -4.33 -7.87 47.08
C SER A 219 -4.09 -9.24 46.45
N LEU A 220 -2.97 -9.40 45.73
CA LEU A 220 -2.51 -10.68 45.19
C LEU A 220 -1.15 -11.06 45.81
N GLN A 221 -1.03 -12.33 46.21
CA GLN A 221 0.17 -12.91 46.78
C GLN A 221 0.47 -14.28 46.15
N HIS A 222 1.73 -14.53 45.83
CA HIS A 222 2.20 -15.84 45.36
C HIS A 222 2.98 -16.55 46.48
N LYS A 223 2.77 -17.87 46.63
CA LYS A 223 3.49 -18.72 47.58
C LYS A 223 3.87 -20.05 46.94
N ASN A 224 5.08 -20.54 47.22
CA ASN A 224 5.54 -21.83 46.72
C ASN A 224 5.37 -22.01 45.19
N ILE A 225 5.67 -20.94 44.44
CA ILE A 225 5.70 -20.94 42.97
C ILE A 225 7.14 -20.62 42.56
N ASP A 226 7.76 -21.48 41.76
CA ASP A 226 9.08 -21.19 41.21
C ASP A 226 9.00 -19.91 40.35
N PRO A 227 9.89 -18.92 40.55
CA PRO A 227 9.86 -17.65 39.81
C PRO A 227 9.89 -17.78 38.28
N GLU A 228 10.39 -18.90 37.76
CA GLU A 228 10.46 -19.18 36.33
C GLU A 228 9.21 -19.90 35.79
N SER A 229 8.28 -20.32 36.66
CA SER A 229 7.06 -21.01 36.25
C SER A 229 6.05 -20.06 35.59
N ILE A 230 5.35 -20.57 34.58
CA ILE A 230 4.16 -19.92 34.03
C ILE A 230 3.01 -20.06 35.04
N VAL A 231 2.28 -18.98 35.29
CA VAL A 231 1.12 -18.95 36.17
C VAL A 231 -0.12 -18.65 35.34
N VAL A 232 -1.06 -19.59 35.31
CA VAL A 232 -2.35 -19.43 34.63
C VAL A 232 -3.46 -19.44 35.68
N ILE A 233 -4.26 -18.37 35.72
CA ILE A 233 -5.42 -18.25 36.59
C ILE A 233 -6.67 -18.29 35.71
N ASN A 234 -7.37 -19.42 35.72
CA ASN A 234 -8.67 -19.57 35.09
C ASN A 234 -9.73 -18.95 35.99
N VAL A 235 -10.27 -17.79 35.59
CA VAL A 235 -11.35 -17.11 36.29
C VAL A 235 -12.68 -17.54 35.68
N VAL A 236 -13.51 -18.22 36.47
CA VAL A 236 -14.79 -18.79 36.03
C VAL A 236 -15.98 -17.97 36.51
N GLY A 237 -17.07 -18.00 35.74
CA GLY A 237 -18.30 -17.24 36.01
C GLY A 237 -18.55 -16.12 34.99
N ASP A 238 -19.76 -15.57 34.99
CA ASP A 238 -20.18 -14.56 34.00
C ASP A 238 -19.55 -13.18 34.25
N THR A 239 -19.19 -12.91 35.52
CA THR A 239 -18.64 -11.62 35.94
C THR A 239 -17.36 -11.81 36.74
N ALA A 240 -16.32 -11.03 36.43
CA ALA A 240 -15.10 -10.96 37.22
C ALA A 240 -14.72 -9.50 37.45
N ARG A 241 -14.69 -9.07 38.71
CA ARG A 241 -14.42 -7.67 39.07
C ARG A 241 -13.29 -7.64 40.07
N PHE A 242 -12.24 -6.90 39.79
CA PHE A 242 -11.08 -6.75 40.66
C PHE A 242 -11.08 -5.34 41.26
N ALA A 243 -10.53 -5.23 42.47
CA ALA A 243 -10.29 -3.97 43.16
C ALA A 243 -8.88 -4.00 43.79
N MET A 244 -7.87 -4.28 42.97
CA MET A 244 -6.52 -4.57 43.46
C MET A 244 -5.79 -3.29 43.88
N SER A 245 -5.38 -3.27 45.14
CA SER A 245 -4.72 -2.15 45.80
C SER A 245 -3.25 -2.42 46.13
N SER A 246 -2.83 -3.70 46.14
CA SER A 246 -1.42 -4.04 46.31
C SER A 246 -1.06 -5.41 45.73
N MET A 247 0.19 -5.51 45.30
CA MET A 247 0.87 -6.79 45.05
C MET A 247 1.73 -7.11 46.26
N LEU A 248 1.76 -8.37 46.68
CA LEU A 248 2.51 -8.81 47.84
C LEU A 248 3.60 -9.81 47.45
N HIS A 249 4.76 -9.67 48.07
CA HIS A 249 5.79 -10.70 48.14
C HIS A 249 5.28 -11.94 48.89
N GLU A 250 5.97 -13.07 48.76
CA GLU A 250 5.62 -14.32 49.44
C GLU A 250 5.56 -14.17 50.98
N ASN A 251 6.42 -13.32 51.54
CA ASN A 251 6.44 -13.01 52.98
C ASN A 251 5.30 -12.06 53.43
N GLY A 252 4.50 -11.54 52.51
CA GLY A 252 3.37 -10.64 52.77
C GLY A 252 3.68 -9.14 52.73
N THR A 253 4.93 -8.73 52.46
CA THR A 253 5.25 -7.31 52.28
C THR A 253 4.76 -6.80 50.92
N VAL A 254 4.38 -5.53 50.85
CA VAL A 254 3.96 -4.89 49.60
C VAL A 254 5.14 -4.82 48.63
N MET A 255 4.88 -5.17 47.37
CA MET A 255 5.80 -5.04 46.25
C MET A 255 5.70 -3.64 45.66
N ASP A 256 6.85 -3.00 45.43
CA ASP A 256 6.95 -1.72 44.72
C ASP A 256 7.29 -1.95 43.23
N PRO A 257 6.30 -1.95 42.32
CA PRO A 257 6.50 -2.28 40.91
C PRO A 257 7.30 -1.22 40.14
N MET A 258 7.47 -0.02 40.71
CA MET A 258 8.10 1.11 40.04
C MET A 258 9.56 1.31 40.44
N ASN A 259 9.95 0.90 41.64
CA ASN A 259 11.30 1.16 42.16
C ASN A 259 12.02 -0.12 42.56
N VAL A 260 11.96 -0.48 43.85
CA VAL A 260 12.84 -1.51 44.43
C VAL A 260 12.55 -2.91 43.92
N ASP A 261 11.29 -3.20 43.58
CA ASP A 261 10.87 -4.54 43.15
C ASP A 261 10.54 -4.62 41.66
N LYS A 262 10.83 -3.59 40.86
CA LYS A 262 10.45 -3.53 39.44
C LYS A 262 10.87 -4.77 38.64
N GLY A 263 12.06 -5.30 38.92
CA GLY A 263 12.59 -6.50 38.26
C GLY A 263 11.82 -7.78 38.64
N ALA A 264 11.45 -7.92 39.91
CA ALA A 264 10.62 -9.03 40.37
C ALA A 264 9.19 -8.92 39.84
N PHE A 265 8.64 -7.71 39.82
CA PHE A 265 7.32 -7.42 39.26
C PHE A 265 7.27 -7.73 37.75
N GLY A 266 8.24 -7.27 36.95
CA GLY A 266 8.23 -7.57 35.52
C GLY A 266 8.52 -9.04 35.21
N ALA A 267 9.37 -9.71 35.98
CA ALA A 267 9.56 -11.17 35.84
C ALA A 267 8.25 -11.94 36.09
N LEU A 268 7.49 -11.53 37.12
CA LEU A 268 6.17 -12.08 37.43
C LEU A 268 5.18 -11.81 36.29
N THR A 269 5.08 -10.55 35.86
CA THR A 269 4.08 -10.10 34.91
C THR A 269 4.22 -10.77 33.54
N GLN A 270 5.46 -11.11 33.15
CA GLN A 270 5.76 -11.83 31.92
C GLN A 270 5.34 -13.31 31.95
N ARG A 271 5.03 -13.85 33.13
CA ARG A 271 4.70 -15.27 33.33
C ARG A 271 3.29 -15.49 33.84
N LEU A 272 2.55 -14.42 34.15
CA LEU A 272 1.21 -14.48 34.68
C LEU A 272 0.16 -14.26 33.58
N LEU A 273 -0.85 -15.12 33.54
CA LEU A 273 -2.02 -14.99 32.68
C LEU A 273 -3.31 -15.10 33.48
N TRP A 274 -4.19 -14.13 33.29
CA TRP A 274 -5.59 -14.18 33.70
C TRP A 274 -6.44 -14.63 32.53
N ASN A 275 -6.97 -15.85 32.60
CA ASN A 275 -7.80 -16.43 31.56
C ASN A 275 -9.28 -16.37 31.97
N PHE A 276 -10.13 -15.77 31.15
CA PHE A 276 -11.57 -15.63 31.34
C PHE A 276 -12.30 -16.33 30.18
N PRO A 277 -12.60 -17.64 30.32
CA PRO A 277 -13.13 -18.42 29.19
C PRO A 277 -14.55 -18.01 28.77
N THR A 278 -15.38 -17.59 29.73
CA THR A 278 -16.82 -17.35 29.49
C THR A 278 -17.32 -16.00 29.98
N ALA A 279 -16.51 -15.22 30.71
CA ALA A 279 -16.99 -14.00 31.37
C ALA A 279 -17.52 -12.99 30.35
N SER A 280 -18.75 -12.50 30.56
CA SER A 280 -19.35 -11.43 29.76
C SER A 280 -19.00 -10.03 30.28
N ASP A 281 -18.56 -9.93 31.54
CA ASP A 281 -18.24 -8.65 32.17
C ASP A 281 -16.97 -8.78 33.02
N VAL A 282 -15.91 -8.12 32.58
CA VAL A 282 -14.62 -8.12 33.27
C VAL A 282 -14.26 -6.69 33.65
N VAL A 283 -14.01 -6.43 34.94
CA VAL A 283 -13.53 -5.12 35.41
C VAL A 283 -12.20 -5.30 36.11
N ILE A 284 -11.15 -4.77 35.51
CA ILE A 284 -9.82 -4.70 36.09
C ILE A 284 -9.74 -3.37 36.83
N GLY A 285 -10.13 -3.37 38.10
CA GLY A 285 -10.20 -2.16 38.92
C GLY A 285 -9.18 -2.16 40.06
N GLY A 286 -8.91 -0.97 40.59
CA GLY A 286 -8.10 -0.80 41.79
C GLY A 286 -7.15 0.39 41.71
N SER A 287 -6.19 0.43 42.63
CA SER A 287 -5.19 1.50 42.75
C SER A 287 -3.75 1.03 42.53
N ALA A 288 -3.54 -0.26 42.24
CA ALA A 288 -2.23 -0.83 41.97
C ALA A 288 -2.03 -1.15 40.49
N GLN A 289 -0.76 -1.30 40.10
CA GLN A 289 -0.37 -1.91 38.83
C GLN A 289 -0.90 -3.35 38.77
N PHE A 290 -1.71 -3.66 37.76
CA PHE A 290 -2.28 -4.98 37.55
C PHE A 290 -1.29 -5.85 36.76
N PRO A 291 -0.79 -6.95 37.33
CA PRO A 291 0.20 -7.80 36.68
C PRO A 291 -0.45 -8.85 35.77
N GLY A 292 0.32 -9.29 34.80
CA GLY A 292 0.01 -10.40 33.92
C GLY A 292 -0.71 -9.97 32.65
N SER A 293 -0.69 -10.88 31.69
CA SER A 293 -1.52 -10.80 30.50
C SER A 293 -2.97 -11.19 30.83
N VAL A 294 -3.91 -10.71 30.02
CA VAL A 294 -5.34 -10.93 30.17
C VAL A 294 -5.88 -11.52 28.88
N LEU A 295 -6.61 -12.63 28.99
CA LEU A 295 -7.22 -13.34 27.88
C LEU A 295 -8.71 -13.52 28.17
N VAL A 296 -9.56 -12.76 27.48
CA VAL A 296 -11.02 -12.82 27.59
C VAL A 296 -11.59 -13.39 26.31
N ALA A 297 -12.12 -14.61 26.36
CA ALA A 297 -12.49 -15.35 25.15
C ALA A 297 -13.94 -15.17 24.69
N ASN A 298 -14.80 -14.60 25.54
CA ASN A 298 -16.20 -14.39 25.18
C ASN A 298 -16.31 -13.15 24.25
N PRO A 299 -16.77 -13.31 22.99
CA PRO A 299 -16.92 -12.19 22.05
C PRO A 299 -18.04 -11.22 22.44
N ASP A 300 -19.02 -11.66 23.23
CA ASP A 300 -20.09 -10.80 23.75
C ASP A 300 -19.67 -10.05 25.02
N SER A 301 -18.40 -10.14 25.41
CA SER A 301 -17.90 -9.54 26.64
C SER A 301 -17.68 -8.03 26.54
N THR A 302 -17.68 -7.38 27.71
CA THR A 302 -17.08 -6.06 27.89
C THR A 302 -16.02 -6.15 28.98
N THR A 303 -14.81 -5.70 28.66
CA THR A 303 -13.69 -5.59 29.59
C THR A 303 -13.40 -4.13 29.88
N SER A 304 -13.36 -3.73 31.15
CA SER A 304 -13.04 -2.36 31.59
C SER A 304 -11.71 -2.32 32.35
N VAL A 305 -10.76 -1.54 31.85
CA VAL A 305 -9.49 -1.22 32.52
C VAL A 305 -9.68 0.06 33.34
N LYS A 306 -9.63 -0.11 34.67
CA LYS A 306 -9.83 0.92 35.69
C LYS A 306 -8.72 0.84 36.76
N VAL A 307 -7.47 0.69 36.31
CA VAL A 307 -6.26 0.61 37.14
C VAL A 307 -5.21 1.58 36.62
N PRO A 308 -4.29 2.08 37.47
CA PRO A 308 -3.22 2.97 37.01
C PRO A 308 -2.35 2.37 35.91
N GLY A 309 -2.19 1.03 35.89
CA GLY A 309 -1.59 0.38 34.74
C GLY A 309 -1.87 -1.12 34.67
N THR A 310 -2.00 -1.66 33.46
CA THR A 310 -1.92 -3.11 33.21
C THR A 310 -0.53 -3.46 32.67
N ASN A 311 -0.02 -4.65 33.00
CA ASN A 311 1.37 -5.00 32.74
C ASN A 311 1.47 -6.36 32.04
N GLY A 312 1.13 -6.39 30.76
CA GLY A 312 0.98 -7.62 30.01
C GLY A 312 0.17 -7.38 28.76
N ARG A 313 0.01 -8.44 27.97
CA ARG A 313 -0.84 -8.39 26.78
C ARG A 313 -2.32 -8.39 27.16
N MET A 314 -3.13 -7.70 26.40
CA MET A 314 -4.58 -7.60 26.59
C MET A 314 -5.28 -8.17 25.36
N TRP A 315 -5.72 -9.42 25.45
CA TRP A 315 -6.44 -10.09 24.36
C TRP A 315 -7.91 -10.27 24.74
N VAL A 316 -8.76 -9.45 24.13
CA VAL A 316 -10.19 -9.40 24.44
C VAL A 316 -10.96 -9.71 23.18
N ALA A 317 -11.69 -10.82 23.15
CA ALA A 317 -12.53 -11.20 22.02
C ALA A 317 -13.74 -10.27 21.85
N GLY A 318 -14.20 -9.63 22.93
CA GLY A 318 -15.29 -8.64 22.92
C GLY A 318 -14.79 -7.20 22.96
N ASN A 319 -15.52 -6.35 23.67
CA ASN A 319 -15.24 -4.92 23.78
C ASN A 319 -14.22 -4.61 24.87
N LEU A 320 -13.40 -3.57 24.66
CA LEU A 320 -12.43 -3.08 25.64
C LEU A 320 -12.64 -1.59 25.91
N THR A 321 -12.82 -1.24 27.19
CA THR A 321 -12.94 0.14 27.67
C THR A 321 -11.77 0.52 28.56
N HIS A 322 -11.09 1.63 28.28
CA HIS A 322 -10.03 2.20 29.13
C HIS A 322 -10.54 3.47 29.84
N ASP A 323 -10.74 3.39 31.16
CA ASP A 323 -11.51 4.36 31.93
C ASP A 323 -11.12 4.42 33.42
N LEU A 324 -10.00 5.10 33.75
CA LEU A 324 -9.68 5.45 35.14
C LEU A 324 -9.40 6.93 35.38
N GLY A 325 -8.86 7.65 34.40
CA GLY A 325 -8.38 9.02 34.61
C GLY A 325 -6.97 9.25 34.05
N ASN A 326 -6.43 10.45 34.31
CA ASN A 326 -5.06 10.81 33.94
C ASN A 326 -4.04 9.84 34.58
N GLY A 327 -3.12 9.35 33.77
CA GLY A 327 -2.04 8.43 34.20
C GLY A 327 -2.42 6.95 34.20
N SER A 328 -3.59 6.58 33.67
CA SER A 328 -3.95 5.17 33.42
C SER A 328 -3.29 4.67 32.14
N GLU A 329 -2.57 3.55 32.22
CA GLU A 329 -1.67 3.07 31.18
C GLU A 329 -1.90 1.57 30.86
N ILE A 330 -1.61 1.16 29.63
CA ILE A 330 -1.56 -0.26 29.25
C ILE A 330 -0.14 -0.55 28.77
N HIS A 331 0.67 -1.23 29.59
CA HIS A 331 2.06 -1.55 29.29
C HIS A 331 2.21 -2.92 28.61
N ALA A 332 3.17 -3.02 27.69
CA ALA A 332 3.40 -4.18 26.86
C ALA A 332 4.43 -5.12 27.49
N PHE A 333 3.99 -6.09 28.30
CA PHE A 333 4.87 -7.17 28.72
C PHE A 333 4.58 -8.43 27.92
N PRO A 334 5.60 -9.12 27.40
CA PRO A 334 5.39 -10.38 26.69
C PRO A 334 4.91 -11.45 27.65
N PHE A 335 4.11 -12.39 27.15
CA PHE A 335 3.76 -13.59 27.89
C PHE A 335 4.67 -14.74 27.45
N LEU A 336 5.41 -15.35 28.37
CA LEU A 336 6.50 -16.29 28.04
C LEU A 336 6.06 -17.74 27.84
N ASP A 337 4.84 -17.94 27.35
CA ASP A 337 4.24 -19.27 27.26
C ASP A 337 3.85 -19.68 25.83
N GLY A 338 4.58 -20.64 25.28
CA GLY A 338 4.29 -21.29 23.99
C GLY A 338 4.51 -20.40 22.76
N ASP A 339 4.11 -20.87 21.58
CA ASP A 339 4.39 -20.21 20.29
C ASP A 339 3.28 -19.24 19.85
N VAL A 340 2.04 -19.45 20.32
CA VAL A 340 0.84 -18.70 19.84
C VAL A 340 0.84 -17.25 20.32
N PHE A 341 1.35 -17.03 21.53
CA PHE A 341 1.34 -15.73 22.21
C PHE A 341 2.70 -15.37 22.82
N GLY A 342 3.69 -16.22 22.54
CA GLY A 342 5.01 -16.19 23.14
C GLY A 342 5.89 -15.09 22.61
N CYS A 343 7.01 -14.93 23.30
CA CYS A 343 8.11 -14.10 22.88
C CYS A 343 9.13 -14.86 21.99
N GLY A 344 8.63 -15.74 21.11
CA GLY A 344 9.46 -16.37 20.10
C GLY A 344 9.82 -15.35 19.02
N PRO A 345 10.94 -15.54 18.28
CA PRO A 345 11.07 -14.83 17.01
C PRO A 345 9.81 -15.15 16.22
N THR A 346 9.05 -14.13 15.83
CA THR A 346 8.13 -14.27 14.70
C THR A 346 9.00 -14.87 13.61
N GLU A 347 8.71 -16.11 13.19
CA GLU A 347 9.38 -16.69 12.03
C GLU A 347 9.34 -15.60 10.96
N PRO A 348 10.49 -15.11 10.43
CA PRO A 348 10.49 -13.98 9.53
C PRO A 348 9.46 -14.28 8.46
N GLU A 349 8.43 -13.42 8.39
CA GLU A 349 7.27 -13.64 7.54
C GLU A 349 7.81 -14.02 6.18
N ALA A 350 7.48 -15.24 5.73
CA ALA A 350 8.12 -15.83 4.56
C ALA A 350 8.08 -14.78 3.44
N PRO A 351 9.22 -14.43 2.83
CA PRO A 351 9.32 -13.26 1.96
C PRO A 351 8.21 -13.33 0.91
N LEU A 352 7.32 -12.33 0.90
CA LEU A 352 6.23 -12.29 -0.05
C LEU A 352 6.75 -11.84 -1.42
N ALA A 353 6.30 -12.50 -2.47
CA ALA A 353 6.62 -12.13 -3.84
C ALA A 353 5.92 -10.81 -4.21
N GLN A 354 6.68 -9.87 -4.77
CA GLN A 354 6.20 -8.52 -5.04
C GLN A 354 5.58 -8.39 -6.44
N LEU A 355 4.34 -7.89 -6.49
CA LEU A 355 3.67 -7.55 -7.75
C LEU A 355 4.28 -6.29 -8.36
N ALA A 356 4.28 -6.22 -9.68
CA ALA A 356 4.66 -5.04 -10.45
C ALA A 356 3.53 -4.63 -11.40
N GLN A 357 3.39 -3.33 -11.66
CA GLN A 357 2.39 -2.82 -12.61
C GLN A 357 2.89 -3.05 -14.06
N PRO A 358 2.05 -3.59 -14.96
CA PRO A 358 2.37 -3.63 -16.39
C PRO A 358 2.38 -2.22 -17.00
N SER A 359 3.18 -2.02 -18.04
CA SER A 359 3.16 -0.77 -18.81
C SER A 359 2.14 -0.88 -19.94
N VAL A 360 1.31 0.15 -20.12
CA VAL A 360 0.24 0.18 -21.11
C VAL A 360 0.42 1.39 -22.02
N GLU A 361 0.56 1.16 -23.32
CA GLU A 361 0.46 2.20 -24.33
C GLU A 361 -0.89 2.08 -25.03
N HIS A 362 -1.73 3.10 -24.89
CA HIS A 362 -3.03 3.13 -25.53
C HIS A 362 -2.91 3.39 -27.04
N ALA A 363 -3.96 3.04 -27.77
CA ALA A 363 -4.03 3.26 -29.21
C ALA A 363 -3.89 4.76 -29.54
N VAL A 364 -3.04 5.05 -30.53
CA VAL A 364 -2.87 6.39 -31.11
C VAL A 364 -3.30 6.37 -32.58
N CYS A 365 -3.66 7.52 -33.15
CA CYS A 365 -4.01 7.56 -34.57
C CYS A 365 -2.76 7.45 -35.43
N ALA A 366 -2.70 6.41 -36.25
CA ALA A 366 -1.66 6.21 -37.24
C ALA A 366 -1.90 7.13 -38.46
N ALA A 367 -0.86 7.28 -39.29
CA ALA A 367 -0.89 8.17 -40.45
C ALA A 367 -1.94 7.79 -41.52
N ASP A 368 -2.44 6.56 -41.48
CA ASP A 368 -3.52 6.05 -42.35
C ASP A 368 -4.93 6.32 -41.78
N GLY A 369 -5.04 7.08 -40.69
CA GLY A 369 -6.32 7.41 -40.06
C GLY A 369 -6.91 6.28 -39.22
N LYS A 370 -6.17 5.18 -38.97
CA LYS A 370 -6.64 4.06 -38.15
C LYS A 370 -6.02 4.09 -36.74
N PRO A 371 -6.71 3.57 -35.72
CA PRO A 371 -6.13 3.40 -34.39
C PRO A 371 -5.01 2.36 -34.45
N SER A 372 -3.86 2.66 -33.86
CA SER A 372 -2.80 1.69 -33.66
C SER A 372 -3.26 0.59 -32.70
N ILE A 373 -2.64 -0.58 -32.80
CA ILE A 373 -2.85 -1.63 -31.79
C ILE A 373 -2.20 -1.14 -30.49
N PRO A 374 -2.93 -1.07 -29.37
CA PRO A 374 -2.33 -0.74 -28.07
C PRO A 374 -1.31 -1.80 -27.67
N THR A 375 -0.36 -1.46 -26.81
CA THR A 375 0.64 -2.41 -26.29
C THR A 375 0.47 -2.57 -24.79
N VAL A 376 0.62 -3.81 -24.31
CA VAL A 376 0.67 -4.13 -22.88
C VAL A 376 1.97 -4.89 -22.65
N THR A 377 2.90 -4.25 -21.95
CA THR A 377 4.19 -4.84 -21.61
C THR A 377 4.10 -5.41 -20.20
N LEU A 378 4.24 -6.73 -20.10
CA LEU A 378 4.21 -7.44 -18.82
C LEU A 378 5.50 -7.19 -18.02
N PRO A 379 5.43 -7.10 -16.68
CA PRO A 379 6.61 -7.04 -15.84
C PRO A 379 7.45 -8.32 -15.93
N THR A 380 8.73 -8.20 -15.60
CA THR A 380 9.64 -9.33 -15.41
C THR A 380 9.91 -9.54 -13.93
N SER A 381 9.88 -10.78 -13.47
CA SER A 381 10.19 -11.17 -12.10
C SER A 381 10.83 -12.56 -12.11
N ASP A 382 11.72 -12.80 -11.15
CA ASP A 382 12.30 -14.13 -10.90
C ASP A 382 11.38 -15.00 -10.01
N GLU A 383 10.36 -14.40 -9.39
CA GLU A 383 9.46 -15.07 -8.43
C GLU A 383 8.04 -15.28 -8.99
N LEU A 384 7.62 -14.41 -9.92
CA LEU A 384 6.26 -14.41 -10.47
C LEU A 384 6.26 -14.57 -12.00
N SER A 385 5.35 -15.41 -12.50
CA SER A 385 5.00 -15.48 -13.92
C SER A 385 3.81 -14.58 -14.21
N TYR A 386 3.93 -13.69 -15.19
CA TYR A 386 2.85 -12.85 -15.68
C TYR A 386 2.33 -13.38 -17.02
N VAL A 387 1.00 -13.54 -17.12
CA VAL A 387 0.33 -13.99 -18.35
C VAL A 387 -0.77 -13.00 -18.71
N LEU A 388 -0.74 -12.51 -19.95
CA LEU A 388 -1.79 -11.68 -20.53
C LEU A 388 -2.84 -12.57 -21.20
N THR A 389 -4.11 -12.34 -20.89
CA THR A 389 -5.26 -12.97 -21.53
C THR A 389 -6.25 -11.93 -22.03
N GLY A 390 -7.00 -12.27 -23.08
CA GLY A 390 -7.90 -11.35 -23.76
C GLY A 390 -7.31 -10.77 -25.05
N ARG A 391 -8.13 -10.01 -25.77
CA ARG A 391 -7.76 -9.44 -27.07
C ARG A 391 -7.16 -8.05 -26.86
N VAL A 392 -5.94 -7.84 -27.32
CA VAL A 392 -5.30 -6.52 -27.29
C VAL A 392 -5.77 -5.68 -28.47
N ALA A 393 -6.83 -4.90 -28.29
CA ALA A 393 -7.35 -3.95 -29.27
C ALA A 393 -7.96 -2.72 -28.57
N ALA A 394 -8.08 -1.60 -29.28
CA ALA A 394 -8.72 -0.40 -28.76
C ALA A 394 -10.17 -0.69 -28.34
N GLY A 395 -10.58 -0.18 -27.17
CA GLY A 395 -11.91 -0.40 -26.61
C GLY A 395 -12.12 -1.75 -25.91
N GLU A 396 -11.16 -2.68 -25.99
CA GLU A 396 -11.24 -3.99 -25.35
C GLU A 396 -10.68 -3.98 -23.92
N THR A 397 -11.03 -5.02 -23.16
CA THR A 397 -10.48 -5.28 -21.83
C THR A 397 -9.59 -6.51 -21.86
N VAL A 398 -8.44 -6.43 -21.19
CA VAL A 398 -7.50 -7.54 -21.03
C VAL A 398 -7.25 -7.82 -19.56
N THR A 399 -6.86 -9.05 -19.24
CA THR A 399 -6.56 -9.49 -17.87
C THR A 399 -5.12 -9.97 -17.79
N VAL A 400 -4.36 -9.40 -16.87
CA VAL A 400 -3.04 -9.88 -16.50
C VAL A 400 -3.18 -10.76 -15.27
N THR A 401 -2.65 -11.98 -15.33
CA THR A 401 -2.58 -12.90 -14.19
C THR A 401 -1.13 -13.07 -13.77
N ALA A 402 -0.82 -12.76 -12.52
CA ALA A 402 0.45 -13.08 -11.89
C ALA A 402 0.30 -14.40 -11.12
N THR A 403 1.23 -15.34 -11.29
CA THR A 403 1.24 -16.63 -10.57
C THR A 403 2.61 -16.87 -9.96
N SER A 404 2.62 -17.32 -8.71
CA SER A 404 3.85 -17.68 -8.00
C SER A 404 4.56 -18.87 -8.64
N LEU A 405 5.86 -18.73 -8.89
CA LEU A 405 6.69 -19.80 -9.47
C LEU A 405 7.16 -20.84 -8.43
N SER A 406 7.27 -20.42 -7.16
CA SER A 406 7.82 -21.22 -6.06
C SER A 406 6.82 -21.52 -4.94
N ALA A 407 5.52 -21.30 -5.19
CA ALA A 407 4.47 -21.33 -4.17
C ALA A 407 4.68 -20.33 -3.00
N THR A 408 5.51 -19.31 -3.22
CA THR A 408 5.65 -18.16 -2.34
C THR A 408 4.38 -17.30 -2.43
N LYS A 409 3.80 -16.89 -1.30
CA LYS A 409 2.62 -16.03 -1.28
C LYS A 409 2.94 -14.64 -1.87
N ILE A 410 1.95 -14.05 -2.52
CA ILE A 410 2.05 -12.78 -3.22
C ILE A 410 1.61 -11.63 -2.29
N ALA A 411 2.40 -10.56 -2.23
CA ALA A 411 2.03 -9.34 -1.50
C ALA A 411 0.91 -8.58 -2.23
N PRO A 412 -0.08 -8.01 -1.53
CA PRO A 412 -1.13 -7.23 -2.15
C PRO A 412 -0.57 -5.94 -2.78
N LEU A 413 -1.08 -5.59 -3.96
CA LEU A 413 -0.75 -4.34 -4.66
C LEU A 413 -2.04 -3.69 -5.16
N ALA A 414 -2.16 -2.38 -5.00
CA ALA A 414 -3.33 -1.63 -5.44
C ALA A 414 -3.67 -1.90 -6.92
N GLY A 415 -4.96 -2.14 -7.20
CA GLY A 415 -5.47 -2.49 -8.53
C GLY A 415 -5.45 -3.99 -8.85
N TRP A 416 -4.69 -4.80 -8.11
CA TRP A 416 -4.69 -6.25 -8.25
C TRP A 416 -5.71 -6.91 -7.31
N THR A 417 -6.32 -7.99 -7.78
CA THR A 417 -7.20 -8.86 -6.97
C THR A 417 -6.46 -10.15 -6.67
N LEU A 418 -6.19 -10.42 -5.38
CA LEU A 418 -5.50 -11.62 -4.94
C LEU A 418 -6.46 -12.84 -4.93
N ALA A 419 -5.97 -14.01 -5.31
CA ALA A 419 -6.68 -15.26 -5.11
C ALA A 419 -6.67 -15.66 -3.62
N ALA A 420 -7.64 -16.50 -3.21
CA ALA A 420 -7.81 -16.90 -1.81
C ALA A 420 -6.60 -17.64 -1.21
N ASP A 421 -5.79 -18.29 -2.05
CA ASP A 421 -4.56 -18.96 -1.64
C ASP A 421 -3.33 -18.03 -1.62
N SER A 422 -3.49 -16.78 -2.09
CA SER A 422 -2.42 -15.81 -2.30
C SER A 422 -1.31 -16.29 -3.23
N LEU A 423 -1.54 -17.30 -4.07
CA LEU A 423 -0.56 -17.82 -5.03
C LEU A 423 -0.75 -17.28 -6.45
N SER A 424 -1.86 -16.58 -6.68
CA SER A 424 -2.10 -15.83 -7.91
C SER A 424 -2.82 -14.51 -7.64
N ALA A 425 -2.69 -13.57 -8.58
CA ALA A 425 -3.37 -12.29 -8.55
C ALA A 425 -3.77 -11.87 -9.97
N THR A 426 -4.89 -11.17 -10.13
CA THR A 426 -5.38 -10.68 -11.42
C THR A 426 -5.54 -9.17 -11.44
N LEU A 427 -5.11 -8.53 -12.53
CA LEU A 427 -5.33 -7.13 -12.84
C LEU A 427 -6.11 -7.01 -14.15
N THR A 428 -7.21 -6.25 -14.12
CA THR A 428 -8.02 -5.98 -15.31
C THR A 428 -7.66 -4.60 -15.87
N ILE A 429 -7.36 -4.53 -17.17
CA ILE A 429 -6.93 -3.31 -17.85
C ILE A 429 -7.90 -3.03 -19.00
N THR A 430 -8.53 -1.86 -18.97
CA THR A 430 -9.33 -1.36 -20.09
C THR A 430 -8.46 -0.57 -21.05
N LEU A 431 -8.40 -1.00 -22.30
CA LEU A 431 -7.65 -0.32 -23.35
C LEU A 431 -8.55 0.78 -23.92
N ALA A 432 -8.16 2.03 -23.73
CA ALA A 432 -8.93 3.18 -24.19
C ALA A 432 -9.38 3.01 -25.65
N ASP A 433 -10.68 3.23 -25.88
CA ASP A 433 -11.22 3.33 -27.22
C ASP A 433 -10.70 4.62 -27.89
N ARG A 434 -10.39 4.53 -29.18
CA ARG A 434 -9.90 5.67 -29.96
C ARG A 434 -10.55 5.66 -31.32
N THR A 435 -11.44 6.63 -31.55
CA THR A 435 -11.96 6.95 -32.88
C THR A 435 -10.99 7.89 -33.59
N CYS A 436 -10.48 7.47 -34.74
CA CYS A 436 -9.65 8.30 -35.61
C CYS A 436 -10.49 8.77 -36.81
N GLU A 437 -10.43 10.06 -37.10
CA GLU A 437 -11.13 10.65 -38.24
C GLU A 437 -10.34 10.33 -39.51
N GLU A 438 -11.01 9.72 -40.49
CA GLU A 438 -10.38 9.38 -41.78
C GLU A 438 -10.03 10.69 -42.51
N PRO A 439 -8.79 10.85 -43.02
CA PRO A 439 -8.45 12.04 -43.78
C PRO A 439 -9.29 12.09 -45.06
N VAL A 440 -10.28 12.99 -45.10
CA VAL A 440 -10.98 13.36 -46.33
C VAL A 440 -9.96 13.91 -47.33
N THR A 441 -9.65 13.14 -48.37
CA THR A 441 -8.99 13.69 -49.55
C THR A 441 -9.95 14.69 -50.18
N PRO A 442 -9.57 15.97 -50.38
CA PRO A 442 -10.45 16.91 -51.08
C PRO A 442 -10.68 16.38 -52.49
N ASP A 443 -11.94 16.10 -52.83
CA ASP A 443 -12.33 15.64 -54.15
C ASP A 443 -11.87 16.64 -55.21
N THR A 444 -10.97 16.20 -56.09
CA THR A 444 -10.48 17.04 -57.17
C THR A 444 -11.55 17.11 -58.26
N THR A 445 -12.05 18.32 -58.53
CA THR A 445 -13.08 18.51 -59.56
C THR A 445 -12.46 18.41 -60.96
N VAL A 446 -13.01 17.55 -61.82
CA VAL A 446 -12.56 17.32 -63.20
C VAL A 446 -13.73 17.45 -64.17
N THR A 447 -13.49 17.97 -65.37
CA THR A 447 -14.53 18.23 -66.37
C THR A 447 -14.39 17.26 -67.54
N PRO A 448 -15.46 16.53 -67.93
CA PRO A 448 -15.39 15.64 -69.09
C PRO A 448 -15.21 16.44 -70.40
N ALA A 449 -14.31 15.96 -71.25
CA ALA A 449 -13.99 16.56 -72.54
C ALA A 449 -14.80 15.88 -73.66
N ALA A 450 -15.30 16.68 -74.61
CA ALA A 450 -16.06 16.16 -75.75
C ALA A 450 -15.17 15.24 -76.63
N PRO A 451 -15.73 14.14 -77.17
CA PRO A 451 -15.01 13.26 -78.07
C PRO A 451 -14.78 13.91 -79.45
N THR A 452 -13.78 13.43 -80.19
CA THR A 452 -13.56 13.79 -81.59
C THR A 452 -14.37 12.86 -82.49
N VAL A 453 -15.20 13.44 -83.37
CA VAL A 453 -16.11 12.70 -84.26
C VAL A 453 -15.73 12.98 -85.71
N THR A 454 -15.49 11.93 -86.49
CA THR A 454 -15.35 12.02 -87.95
C THR A 454 -16.56 11.38 -88.60
N GLN A 455 -17.32 12.17 -89.37
CA GLN A 455 -18.51 11.68 -90.07
C GLN A 455 -18.14 10.77 -91.26
N ALA A 456 -19.08 9.90 -91.63
CA ALA A 456 -18.95 9.07 -92.81
C ALA A 456 -18.91 9.92 -94.09
N VAL A 457 -18.02 9.58 -95.02
CA VAL A 457 -17.93 10.20 -96.34
C VAL A 457 -18.08 9.14 -97.43
N CYS A 458 -18.49 9.54 -98.63
CA CYS A 458 -18.52 8.61 -99.75
C CYS A 458 -17.11 8.28 -100.20
N THR A 459 -16.81 6.98 -100.27
CA THR A 459 -15.58 6.46 -100.87
C THR A 459 -15.66 6.51 -102.39
N GLU A 460 -14.51 6.40 -103.06
CA GLU A 460 -14.44 6.35 -104.53
C GLU A 460 -15.27 5.19 -105.12
N ASP A 461 -15.48 4.11 -104.37
CA ASP A 461 -16.32 2.96 -104.74
C ASP A 461 -17.83 3.20 -104.55
N GLY A 462 -18.24 4.40 -104.11
CA GLY A 462 -19.64 4.77 -103.88
C GLY A 462 -20.25 4.17 -102.61
N ALA A 463 -19.44 3.65 -101.69
CA ALA A 463 -19.86 3.20 -100.36
C ALA A 463 -19.64 4.30 -99.30
N ALA A 464 -20.37 4.25 -98.19
CA ALA A 464 -20.10 5.12 -97.05
C ALA A 464 -18.89 4.58 -96.26
N SER A 465 -17.93 5.45 -95.92
CA SER A 465 -16.88 5.12 -94.97
C SER A 465 -17.47 4.89 -93.57
N LEU A 466 -16.77 4.14 -92.72
CA LEU A 466 -17.14 4.08 -91.31
C LEU A 466 -16.82 5.42 -90.64
N PRO A 467 -17.76 6.01 -89.87
CA PRO A 467 -17.42 7.14 -89.03
C PRO A 467 -16.46 6.71 -87.90
N THR A 468 -15.72 7.66 -87.35
CA THR A 468 -14.84 7.40 -86.19
C THR A 468 -15.25 8.25 -85.00
N LEU A 469 -15.03 7.68 -83.81
CA LEU A 469 -15.28 8.32 -82.52
C LEU A 469 -14.08 8.06 -81.63
N GLU A 470 -13.37 9.12 -81.26
CA GLU A 470 -12.21 9.06 -80.36
C GLU A 470 -12.53 9.82 -79.08
N VAL A 471 -12.57 9.11 -77.95
CA VAL A 471 -12.79 9.71 -76.63
C VAL A 471 -11.51 10.41 -76.16
N ALA A 472 -11.67 11.54 -75.48
CA ALA A 472 -10.54 12.26 -74.88
C ALA A 472 -9.90 11.45 -73.74
N VAL A 473 -8.63 11.70 -73.46
CA VAL A 473 -7.97 11.21 -72.24
C VAL A 473 -7.98 12.35 -71.22
N THR A 474 -8.75 12.19 -70.14
CA THR A 474 -8.83 13.15 -69.05
C THR A 474 -8.38 12.49 -67.77
N GLU A 475 -7.40 13.08 -67.08
CA GLU A 475 -6.94 12.60 -65.78
C GLU A 475 -8.14 12.57 -64.80
N GLY A 476 -8.28 11.46 -64.06
CA GLY A 476 -9.40 11.29 -63.13
C GLY A 476 -10.74 10.87 -63.73
N ILE A 477 -10.84 10.65 -65.06
CA ILE A 477 -12.07 10.22 -65.73
C ILE A 477 -11.83 8.94 -66.55
N ASP A 478 -12.73 7.97 -66.46
CA ASP A 478 -12.83 6.83 -67.38
C ASP A 478 -13.98 7.05 -68.37
N TYR A 479 -13.71 6.89 -69.67
CA TYR A 479 -14.69 6.99 -70.74
C TYR A 479 -15.05 5.63 -71.31
N ALA A 480 -16.35 5.40 -71.55
CA ALA A 480 -16.87 4.22 -72.23
C ALA A 480 -17.79 4.63 -73.37
N VAL A 481 -17.70 3.93 -74.51
CA VAL A 481 -18.56 4.14 -75.68
C VAL A 481 -19.51 2.95 -75.81
N SER A 482 -20.79 3.23 -76.06
CA SER A 482 -21.81 2.22 -76.38
C SER A 482 -22.64 2.64 -77.59
N GLY A 483 -23.13 1.67 -78.38
CA GLY A 483 -23.89 1.91 -79.62
C GLY A 483 -23.08 1.64 -80.90
N ASP A 484 -23.76 1.76 -82.05
CA ASP A 484 -23.19 1.44 -83.36
C ASP A 484 -22.48 2.64 -83.99
N LEU A 485 -21.25 2.43 -84.46
CA LEU A 485 -20.47 3.43 -85.21
C LEU A 485 -20.71 3.29 -86.72
N LEU A 486 -21.98 3.47 -87.13
CA LEU A 486 -22.42 3.43 -88.52
C LEU A 486 -23.07 4.76 -88.92
N ALA A 487 -22.98 5.11 -90.21
CA ALA A 487 -23.68 6.29 -90.74
C ALA A 487 -25.19 6.20 -90.44
N GLY A 488 -25.78 7.30 -89.95
CA GLY A 488 -27.19 7.35 -89.53
C GLY A 488 -27.50 6.75 -88.15
N SER A 489 -26.49 6.26 -87.40
CA SER A 489 -26.66 5.69 -86.05
C SER A 489 -26.31 6.69 -84.94
N THR A 490 -26.57 6.31 -83.70
CA THR A 490 -26.20 7.09 -82.50
C THR A 490 -25.32 6.27 -81.57
N ALA A 491 -24.29 6.89 -81.00
CA ALA A 491 -23.48 6.32 -79.92
C ALA A 491 -23.58 7.18 -78.66
N VAL A 492 -23.39 6.56 -77.49
CA VAL A 492 -23.38 7.23 -76.18
C VAL A 492 -22.00 7.10 -75.58
N VAL A 493 -21.40 8.23 -75.23
CA VAL A 493 -20.16 8.30 -74.45
C VAL A 493 -20.52 8.53 -72.98
N THR A 494 -20.03 7.67 -72.10
CA THR A 494 -20.21 7.77 -70.64
C THR A 494 -18.89 8.15 -69.99
N ALA A 495 -18.88 9.23 -69.21
CA ALA A 495 -17.76 9.68 -68.38
C ALA A 495 -18.02 9.31 -66.92
N THR A 496 -17.08 8.61 -66.29
CA THR A 496 -17.15 8.21 -64.87
C THR A 496 -15.94 8.76 -64.13
N ALA A 497 -16.16 9.43 -63.00
CA ALA A 497 -15.05 9.91 -62.16
C ALA A 497 -14.36 8.74 -61.45
N LYS A 498 -13.02 8.75 -61.42
CA LYS A 498 -12.21 7.83 -60.61
C LYS A 498 -12.35 8.16 -59.12
N PRO A 499 -12.07 7.22 -58.20
CA PRO A 499 -12.05 7.52 -56.77
C PRO A 499 -11.17 8.74 -56.45
N GLY A 500 -11.70 9.69 -55.65
CA GLY A 500 -11.04 10.96 -55.32
C GLY A 500 -11.28 12.11 -56.31
N PHE A 501 -12.10 11.90 -57.34
CA PHE A 501 -12.49 12.90 -58.32
C PHE A 501 -14.02 13.09 -58.38
N VAL A 502 -14.47 14.30 -58.69
CA VAL A 502 -15.89 14.62 -58.92
C VAL A 502 -16.06 15.28 -60.28
N LEU A 503 -17.06 14.85 -61.06
CA LEU A 503 -17.34 15.43 -62.38
C LEU A 503 -18.00 16.80 -62.26
N ALA A 504 -17.41 17.81 -62.89
CA ALA A 504 -18.03 19.10 -63.10
C ALA A 504 -19.06 19.04 -64.24
N PRO A 505 -20.13 19.86 -64.20
CA PRO A 505 -21.02 20.04 -65.33
C PRO A 505 -20.24 20.50 -66.58
N ALA A 506 -20.49 19.86 -67.72
CA ALA A 506 -19.85 20.21 -68.99
C ALA A 506 -20.90 20.34 -70.10
N THR A 507 -20.71 21.30 -70.99
CA THR A 507 -21.63 21.55 -72.11
C THR A 507 -21.77 20.31 -72.99
N GLY A 508 -23.01 19.89 -73.27
CA GLY A 508 -23.31 18.71 -74.10
C GLY A 508 -23.32 17.38 -73.33
N TRP A 509 -22.98 17.40 -72.04
CA TRP A 509 -23.03 16.22 -71.16
C TRP A 509 -24.25 16.30 -70.23
N GLU A 510 -25.03 15.23 -70.16
CA GLU A 510 -26.13 15.06 -69.22
C GLU A 510 -25.68 14.28 -67.99
N ALA A 511 -25.95 14.81 -66.80
CA ALA A 511 -25.61 14.14 -65.55
C ALA A 511 -26.50 12.90 -65.34
N THR A 512 -25.90 11.83 -64.80
CA THR A 512 -26.56 10.56 -64.47
C THR A 512 -26.22 10.14 -63.05
N ALA A 513 -26.89 9.11 -62.54
CA ALA A 513 -26.62 8.60 -61.18
C ALA A 513 -25.19 8.11 -60.96
N THR A 514 -24.47 7.73 -62.04
CA THR A 514 -23.14 7.11 -61.97
C THR A 514 -22.05 7.90 -62.71
N GLY A 515 -22.36 9.08 -63.27
CA GLY A 515 -21.42 9.83 -64.12
C GLY A 515 -22.13 10.87 -64.99
N ALA A 516 -21.60 11.14 -66.18
CA ALA A 516 -22.25 11.98 -67.20
C ALA A 516 -22.26 11.29 -68.58
N GLN A 517 -23.26 11.56 -69.40
CA GLN A 517 -23.40 10.96 -70.74
C GLN A 517 -23.50 12.03 -71.84
N LEU A 518 -22.90 11.76 -73.00
CA LEU A 518 -22.99 12.60 -74.20
C LEU A 518 -23.41 11.74 -75.39
N VAL A 519 -24.48 12.14 -76.07
CA VAL A 519 -25.01 11.45 -77.24
C VAL A 519 -24.34 12.00 -78.50
N VAL A 520 -23.73 11.11 -79.28
CA VAL A 520 -23.12 11.41 -80.58
C VAL A 520 -24.01 10.87 -81.68
N VAL A 521 -24.33 11.73 -82.66
CA VAL A 521 -25.11 11.37 -83.85
C VAL A 521 -24.18 11.28 -85.05
N PHE A 522 -24.22 10.15 -85.75
CA PHE A 522 -23.54 9.98 -87.03
C PHE A 522 -24.50 10.32 -88.16
N GLU A 523 -24.12 11.28 -89.00
CA GLU A 523 -24.95 11.74 -90.11
C GLU A 523 -25.14 10.62 -91.14
N ALA A 524 -26.35 10.53 -91.70
CA ALA A 524 -26.62 9.62 -92.80
C ALA A 524 -26.06 10.20 -94.09
N VAL A 525 -25.24 9.42 -94.81
CA VAL A 525 -24.69 9.81 -96.11
C VAL A 525 -25.33 8.96 -97.22
N SER A 526 -25.79 9.61 -98.29
CA SER A 526 -26.37 8.95 -99.47
C SER A 526 -25.37 8.95 -100.61
N CYS A 527 -24.67 7.84 -100.79
CA CYS A 527 -23.67 7.69 -101.86
C CYS A 527 -24.32 7.13 -103.13
N THR A 528 -24.10 7.80 -104.27
CA THR A 528 -24.57 7.37 -105.59
C THR A 528 -23.38 7.02 -106.47
N THR A 529 -23.39 5.84 -107.08
CA THR A 529 -22.29 5.31 -107.90
C THR A 529 -22.32 5.90 -109.31
N ASN A 530 -21.25 6.59 -109.73
CA ASN A 530 -21.00 6.94 -111.14
C ASN A 530 -19.71 6.23 -111.61
N PRO A 531 -19.73 5.44 -112.71
CA PRO A 531 -18.60 4.60 -113.09
C PRO A 531 -17.69 5.28 -114.12
N GLU A 532 -16.52 5.79 -113.72
CA GLU A 532 -15.41 6.03 -114.67
C GLU A 532 -14.04 6.16 -113.97
N GLN A 533 -13.10 5.32 -114.40
CA GLN A 533 -11.70 5.19 -113.96
C GLN A 533 -10.77 6.11 -114.79
N PRO A 534 -9.68 6.70 -114.22
CA PRO A 534 -8.28 6.36 -114.60
C PRO A 534 -7.18 6.53 -113.50
N GLY A 535 -6.04 5.80 -113.62
CA GLY A 535 -4.79 5.98 -112.80
C GLY A 535 -3.98 7.26 -113.14
N PRO A 536 -2.73 7.55 -112.64
CA PRO A 536 -1.59 6.68 -112.25
C PRO A 536 -0.74 7.11 -110.98
N LYS A 537 0.40 6.42 -110.74
CA LYS A 537 1.40 6.41 -109.63
C LYS A 537 2.29 7.69 -109.44
N PRO A 538 2.78 8.05 -108.21
CA PRO A 538 4.23 7.99 -107.85
C PRO A 538 4.54 7.65 -106.35
N GLY A 539 5.75 7.14 -106.06
CA GLY A 539 6.24 6.87 -104.67
C GLY A 539 6.84 8.11 -103.97
N PRO A 540 7.09 8.06 -102.65
CA PRO A 540 8.47 8.15 -102.13
C PRO A 540 8.74 7.36 -100.82
N GLU A 541 9.94 7.56 -100.31
CA GLU A 541 10.80 6.77 -99.40
C GLU A 541 10.72 7.24 -97.90
N PRO A 542 11.73 6.99 -97.03
CA PRO A 542 11.69 6.17 -95.80
C PRO A 542 11.59 6.96 -94.48
N THR A 543 11.48 6.30 -93.32
CA THR A 543 11.77 6.91 -91.99
C THR A 543 12.10 5.84 -90.91
N PRO A 544 12.77 6.18 -89.79
CA PRO A 544 14.05 5.57 -89.41
C PRO A 544 13.99 4.59 -88.22
N LYS A 545 15.07 3.81 -88.08
CA LYS A 545 15.36 2.89 -86.96
C LYS A 545 15.55 3.65 -85.62
N PRO A 546 14.91 3.24 -84.52
CA PRO A 546 15.16 3.82 -83.19
C PRO A 546 16.60 3.59 -82.70
N GLY A 547 17.22 4.66 -82.18
CA GLY A 547 18.53 4.66 -81.52
C GLY A 547 18.48 4.10 -80.09
N PRO A 548 19.65 3.87 -79.47
CA PRO A 548 19.77 3.10 -78.24
C PRO A 548 19.31 3.86 -76.98
N GLU A 549 18.81 3.06 -76.06
CA GLU A 549 18.27 3.38 -74.73
C GLU A 549 19.34 4.00 -73.80
N PRO A 550 19.02 5.09 -73.06
CA PRO A 550 19.95 5.69 -72.10
C PRO A 550 19.99 4.89 -70.79
N THR A 551 21.21 4.59 -70.34
CA THR A 551 21.51 3.93 -69.06
C THR A 551 21.12 4.78 -67.85
N PRO A 552 20.61 4.18 -66.75
CA PRO A 552 20.24 4.92 -65.54
C PRO A 552 21.45 5.51 -64.81
N LYS A 553 21.32 6.77 -64.39
CA LYS A 553 22.29 7.49 -63.56
C LYS A 553 22.20 7.00 -62.08
N PRO A 554 23.33 6.80 -61.38
CA PRO A 554 23.33 6.37 -59.98
C PRO A 554 22.65 7.38 -59.05
N GLY A 555 21.84 6.86 -58.12
CA GLY A 555 21.14 7.64 -57.10
C GLY A 555 22.05 8.23 -56.02
N PRO A 556 21.58 9.27 -55.30
CA PRO A 556 22.37 9.98 -54.31
C PRO A 556 22.59 9.15 -53.03
N THR A 557 23.79 9.28 -52.48
CA THR A 557 24.22 8.69 -51.20
C THR A 557 23.54 9.35 -50.00
N PRO A 558 23.19 8.60 -48.93
CA PRO A 558 22.56 9.16 -47.73
C PRO A 558 23.47 10.11 -46.96
N LYS A 559 22.86 11.20 -46.45
CA LYS A 559 23.51 12.23 -45.63
C LYS A 559 23.75 11.73 -44.19
N PRO A 560 24.91 11.98 -43.57
CA PRO A 560 25.17 11.63 -42.17
C PRO A 560 24.22 12.34 -41.20
N GLY A 561 23.74 11.59 -40.20
CA GLY A 561 22.91 12.10 -39.11
C GLY A 561 23.66 13.02 -38.14
N PRO A 562 22.94 13.83 -37.34
CA PRO A 562 23.52 14.83 -36.46
C PRO A 562 24.24 14.21 -35.25
N THR A 563 25.40 14.76 -34.92
CA THR A 563 26.19 14.44 -33.73
C THR A 563 25.52 14.97 -32.45
N PRO A 564 25.47 14.19 -31.35
CA PRO A 564 24.93 14.63 -30.08
C PRO A 564 25.75 15.76 -29.44
N LYS A 565 25.06 16.72 -28.83
CA LYS A 565 25.63 17.85 -28.10
C LYS A 565 26.22 17.40 -26.76
N PRO A 566 27.41 17.89 -26.34
CA PRO A 566 27.98 17.57 -25.02
C PRO A 566 27.09 18.05 -23.87
N GLY A 567 26.90 17.18 -22.87
CA GLY A 567 26.21 17.50 -21.63
C GLY A 567 26.98 18.45 -20.72
N PRO A 568 26.30 19.13 -19.77
CA PRO A 568 26.91 20.11 -18.88
C PRO A 568 27.88 19.47 -17.87
N THR A 569 28.98 20.17 -17.61
CA THR A 569 30.02 19.80 -16.65
C THR A 569 29.49 19.89 -15.21
N PRO A 570 29.72 18.89 -14.34
CA PRO A 570 29.28 18.93 -12.95
C PRO A 570 30.02 20.02 -12.15
N THR A 571 29.26 20.73 -11.32
CA THR A 571 29.74 21.74 -10.37
C THR A 571 30.50 21.07 -9.21
N PRO A 572 31.64 21.64 -8.75
CA PRO A 572 32.39 21.08 -7.63
C PRO A 572 31.58 21.07 -6.32
N ALA A 573 31.75 19.99 -5.54
CA ALA A 573 31.17 19.85 -4.21
C ALA A 573 31.70 20.92 -3.24
N PRO A 574 30.85 21.43 -2.32
CA PRO A 574 31.27 22.41 -1.32
C PRO A 574 32.24 21.79 -0.30
N VAL A 575 33.25 22.58 0.06
CA VAL A 575 34.24 22.26 1.10
C VAL A 575 33.55 22.27 2.48
N PRO A 576 33.77 21.26 3.35
CA PRO A 576 33.21 21.25 4.70
C PRO A 576 33.71 22.44 5.53
N VAL A 577 32.78 23.20 6.10
CA VAL A 577 33.06 24.20 7.12
C VAL A 577 33.15 23.48 8.48
N PRO A 578 34.18 23.73 9.31
CA PRO A 578 34.24 23.18 10.66
C PRO A 578 33.08 23.71 11.50
N HIS A 579 32.25 22.82 12.03
CA HIS A 579 31.23 23.18 13.02
C HIS A 579 31.86 23.21 14.41
N ASP A 580 31.87 24.39 15.01
CA ASP A 580 32.17 24.59 16.43
C ASP A 580 31.14 23.89 17.33
N ALA A 581 31.64 23.41 18.47
CA ALA A 581 30.90 22.71 19.51
C ALA A 581 29.69 23.52 20.03
N PRO A 582 28.51 22.90 20.24
CA PRO A 582 27.40 23.59 20.86
C PRO A 582 27.62 23.74 22.36
N ALA A 583 27.52 25.00 22.80
CA ALA A 583 27.46 25.43 24.18
C ALA A 583 26.21 24.86 24.89
N ALA A 584 26.39 24.53 26.17
CA ALA A 584 25.34 24.17 27.10
C ALA A 584 24.23 25.24 27.11
N THR A 585 23.00 24.82 26.81
CA THR A 585 21.79 25.58 27.11
C THR A 585 20.92 24.81 28.08
N THR A 586 20.60 25.50 29.15
CA THR A 586 19.80 25.09 30.29
C THR A 586 18.31 25.09 29.97
N GLY A 587 17.62 24.03 30.40
CA GLY A 587 16.24 24.08 30.91
C GLY A 587 15.14 23.59 29.96
N LEU A 588 14.38 22.59 30.42
CA LEU A 588 12.93 22.69 30.56
C LEU A 588 12.47 21.76 31.70
N ALA A 589 11.59 22.28 32.56
CA ALA A 589 11.22 21.70 33.85
C ALA A 589 10.18 20.58 33.73
N VAL A 590 10.48 19.44 34.35
CA VAL A 590 9.53 18.38 34.68
C VAL A 590 8.54 18.93 35.71
N SER A 591 7.26 19.01 35.33
CA SER A 591 6.16 19.35 36.24
C SER A 591 5.47 18.07 36.69
N GLY A 592 6.10 17.33 37.61
CA GLY A 592 5.49 16.22 38.32
C GLY A 592 5.28 16.60 39.79
N ALA A 593 4.15 17.21 40.11
CA ALA A 593 3.75 17.48 41.50
C ALA A 593 2.55 16.60 41.87
N VAL A 594 2.84 15.43 42.41
CA VAL A 594 1.87 14.59 43.13
C VAL A 594 1.45 15.35 44.38
N SER A 595 0.21 15.83 44.40
CA SER A 595 -0.38 16.47 45.59
C SER A 595 -0.94 15.41 46.53
N LEU A 596 -0.15 14.99 47.53
CA LEU A 596 -0.70 14.31 48.71
C LEU A 596 -1.50 15.35 49.53
N THR A 597 -2.81 15.21 49.57
CA THR A 597 -3.65 15.92 50.55
C THR A 597 -3.61 15.15 51.87
N ALA A 598 -2.78 15.64 52.79
CA ALA A 598 -2.80 15.21 54.19
C ALA A 598 -4.04 15.77 54.89
N ILE A 599 -4.82 14.86 55.49
CA ILE A 599 -5.98 15.15 56.32
C ILE A 599 -5.53 15.95 57.56
N GLY A 600 -6.18 17.09 57.77
CA GLY A 600 -5.91 17.99 58.88
C GLY A 600 -6.42 17.44 60.23
N ILE A 601 -5.54 17.52 61.23
CA ILE A 601 -5.93 17.61 62.65
C ILE A 601 -5.26 18.86 63.18
N GLY A 602 -6.08 19.86 63.53
CA GLY A 602 -5.62 21.10 64.12
C GLY A 602 -5.36 20.98 65.62
N ALA A 603 -4.31 21.66 66.10
CA ALA A 603 -4.28 22.30 67.42
C ALA A 603 -3.03 23.20 67.56
N ALA A 604 -3.28 24.51 67.49
CA ALA A 604 -2.76 25.59 68.34
C ALA A 604 -1.29 25.58 68.87
N ALA A 605 -0.53 26.54 68.33
CA ALA A 605 0.02 27.73 69.02
C ALA A 605 1.41 27.72 69.71
N LEU A 606 2.13 28.82 69.40
CA LEU A 606 3.14 29.57 70.16
C LEU A 606 4.65 29.17 70.09
N LEU A 607 5.36 29.87 69.17
CA LEU A 607 6.51 30.78 69.40
C LEU A 607 7.45 30.51 70.61
N VAL A 608 8.75 30.34 70.34
CA VAL A 608 9.85 31.31 70.62
C VAL A 608 11.24 30.67 70.35
N LEU A 609 12.14 31.49 69.78
CA LEU A 609 13.58 31.29 69.53
C LEU A 609 14.40 30.84 70.74
N GLY A 610 15.49 30.11 70.51
CA GLY A 610 16.57 29.99 71.50
C GLY A 610 17.69 29.01 71.16
N VAL A 611 18.62 29.42 70.30
CA VAL A 611 19.96 28.81 70.18
C VAL A 611 20.81 29.25 71.37
N THR A 612 21.27 28.34 72.22
CA THR A 612 22.64 28.41 72.78
C THR A 612 23.07 27.08 73.42
N VAL A 613 24.16 26.53 72.87
CA VAL A 613 24.95 25.46 73.46
C VAL A 613 25.81 26.04 74.57
N LEU A 614 25.74 25.48 75.79
CA LEU A 614 26.71 25.73 76.85
C LEU A 614 27.22 24.40 77.40
N VAL A 615 28.49 24.10 77.13
CA VAL A 615 29.25 22.98 77.69
C VAL A 615 30.07 23.50 78.86
N VAL A 616 29.81 23.06 80.11
CA VAL A 616 30.81 23.07 81.19
C VAL A 616 30.59 21.88 82.16
N THR A 617 31.53 20.93 82.03
CA THR A 617 32.13 19.97 82.99
C THR A 617 31.53 19.69 84.39
N ARG A 618 31.26 18.38 84.60
CA ARG A 618 31.57 17.49 85.75
C ARG A 618 32.28 18.07 86.99
N ALA A 619 31.76 17.77 88.20
CA ALA A 619 32.41 16.88 89.19
C ALA A 619 31.66 16.70 90.54
N ARG A 620 31.56 15.40 90.95
CA ARG A 620 31.56 14.76 92.32
C ARG A 620 30.39 15.04 93.29
N ARG A 621 29.52 14.06 93.64
CA ARG A 621 29.62 12.82 94.49
C ARG A 621 29.68 13.04 96.02
N SER A 622 28.60 12.63 96.72
CA SER A 622 28.55 11.86 97.99
C SER A 622 27.07 11.53 98.29
N GLN A 623 26.58 10.27 98.24
CA GLN A 623 26.68 9.14 99.19
C GLN A 623 25.47 9.00 100.15
N GLY A 624 25.01 7.75 100.33
CA GLY A 624 24.10 7.22 101.37
C GLY A 624 22.92 6.46 100.76
N ALA A 625 22.94 5.13 100.58
CA ALA A 625 22.73 4.02 101.56
C ALA A 625 21.30 4.03 102.15
N ALA A 626 20.52 2.96 102.31
CA ALA A 626 20.62 1.48 102.24
C ALA A 626 19.22 0.97 101.79
N GLU A 627 18.92 -0.28 101.44
CA GLU A 627 19.45 -1.61 101.74
C GLU A 627 19.04 -2.57 100.60
#